data_AF-A0A3L7XFD1-F1
#
_entry.id   AF-A0A3L7XFD1-F1
#
_cell.length_a   1.000
_cell.length_b   1.000
_cell.length_c   1.000
_cell.angle_alpha   90.00
_cell.angle_beta   90.00
_cell.angle_gamma   90.00
#
_symmetry.space_group_name_H-M   'P 1'
#
loop_
_entity.id
_entity.type
_entity.pdbx_description
1 polymer ?
#
loop_
_entity_poly.entity_id
_entity_poly.type
_entity_poly.pdbx_seq_one_letter_code
_entity_poly.pdbx_strand_id
1 'polypeptide(L)'
;MSISVQEGTEGESAGSRQTQREAWQAQSQWLGLALSAALVAISLGLTLLWPAPAPSLAAPEPESVGLSSAGYGSPQRCRECHEEIYQAWSHTSHANALFDPIVRTYMQTIEQPGECFACHTTGYDTNSGQFVLAGVTCEACHGPYRPQHPQESMAIATSPDFCGSCHATTKTEWESSNHGQVGVICLDCHEVHTQHTRTSAVEQTLCALCHQAEIQGEVHTQHAAELGCIACHLDRPDEIPVKGDSATGHSFTATRDNCYACHSEK
;
A
#
# COMPACT_ATOMS: atom_id res chain seq x y z
N MET A 1 -16.29 83.51 -11.32
CA MET A 1 -16.50 83.17 -12.74
C MET A 1 -17.54 82.06 -12.76
N SER A 2 -18.79 82.44 -13.07
CA SER A 2 -19.94 81.53 -13.12
C SER A 2 -19.99 80.89 -14.49
N ILE A 3 -20.12 79.56 -14.57
CA ILE A 3 -20.48 78.86 -15.80
C ILE A 3 -21.66 77.94 -15.47
N SER A 4 -22.75 78.19 -16.17
CA SER A 4 -24.01 77.44 -16.20
C SER A 4 -23.83 75.97 -16.55
N VAL A 5 -24.59 75.12 -15.85
CA VAL A 5 -24.96 73.78 -16.31
C VAL A 5 -26.30 73.91 -17.05
N GLN A 6 -26.36 73.41 -18.29
CA GLN A 6 -27.61 73.19 -19.02
C GLN A 6 -28.06 71.75 -18.81
N GLU A 7 -29.29 71.58 -18.33
CA GLU A 7 -29.99 70.30 -18.27
C GLU A 7 -30.54 69.96 -19.66
N GLY A 8 -30.13 68.80 -20.19
CA GLY A 8 -30.66 68.20 -21.41
C GLY A 8 -31.82 67.27 -21.08
N THR A 9 -32.92 67.43 -21.83
CA THR A 9 -34.23 66.82 -21.67
C THR A 9 -34.25 65.31 -21.93
N GLU A 10 -34.68 64.51 -20.94
CA GLU A 10 -35.04 63.09 -21.12
C GLU A 10 -36.48 62.96 -21.62
N GLY A 11 -36.68 62.31 -22.76
CA GLY A 11 -37.98 62.15 -23.39
C GLY A 11 -38.06 60.97 -24.35
N GLU A 12 -37.52 59.80 -23.98
CA GLU A 12 -37.75 58.56 -24.72
C GLU A 12 -38.89 57.76 -24.08
N SER A 13 -40.02 57.70 -24.80
CA SER A 13 -41.28 57.10 -24.35
C SER A 13 -41.13 55.63 -23.95
N ALA A 14 -41.76 55.23 -22.85
CA ALA A 14 -41.71 53.88 -22.28
C ALA A 14 -42.10 52.74 -23.26
N GLY A 15 -42.85 53.05 -24.33
CA GLY A 15 -43.29 52.07 -25.32
C GLY A 15 -42.18 51.49 -26.20
N SER A 16 -41.13 52.25 -26.54
CA SER A 16 -40.02 51.74 -27.37
C SER A 16 -39.11 50.78 -26.61
N ARG A 17 -38.96 51.00 -25.30
CA ARG A 17 -38.17 50.12 -24.42
C ARG A 17 -38.84 48.78 -24.14
N GLN A 18 -40.17 48.72 -24.18
CA GLN A 18 -40.92 47.49 -23.97
C GLN A 18 -40.85 46.57 -25.20
N THR A 19 -41.03 47.10 -26.41
CA THR A 19 -40.95 46.31 -27.64
C THR A 19 -39.55 45.78 -27.93
N GLN A 20 -38.50 46.55 -27.57
CA GLN A 20 -37.12 46.06 -27.66
C GLN A 20 -36.80 44.94 -26.66
N ARG A 21 -37.36 44.99 -25.44
CA ARG A 21 -37.19 43.93 -24.42
C ARG A 21 -37.89 42.64 -24.83
N GLU A 22 -39.10 42.73 -25.37
CA GLU A 22 -39.85 41.57 -25.87
C GLU A 22 -39.14 40.91 -27.07
N ALA A 23 -38.57 41.70 -27.98
CA ALA A 23 -37.75 41.19 -29.09
C ALA A 23 -36.47 40.51 -28.61
N TRP A 24 -35.77 41.08 -27.61
CA TRP A 24 -34.59 40.47 -27.00
C TRP A 24 -34.91 39.17 -26.24
N GLN A 25 -36.05 39.11 -25.55
CA GLN A 25 -36.51 37.91 -24.86
C GLN A 25 -36.87 36.80 -25.84
N ALA A 26 -37.57 37.10 -26.93
CA ALA A 26 -37.87 36.12 -27.97
C ALA A 26 -36.58 35.58 -28.62
N GLN A 27 -35.64 36.46 -28.98
CA GLN A 27 -34.39 36.07 -29.63
C GLN A 27 -33.48 35.22 -28.72
N SER A 28 -33.40 35.56 -27.43
CA SER A 28 -32.62 34.79 -26.44
C SER A 28 -33.24 33.42 -26.13
N GLN A 29 -34.58 33.29 -26.16
CA GLN A 29 -35.27 32.01 -26.01
C GLN A 29 -35.01 31.06 -27.19
N TRP A 30 -35.05 31.56 -28.43
CA TRP A 30 -34.73 30.75 -29.61
C TRP A 30 -33.27 30.32 -29.65
N LEU A 31 -32.33 31.19 -29.26
CA LEU A 31 -30.91 30.84 -29.13
C LEU A 31 -30.67 29.78 -28.05
N GLY A 32 -31.36 29.88 -26.90
CA GLY A 32 -31.26 28.88 -25.84
C GLY A 32 -31.80 27.50 -26.24
N LEU A 33 -32.93 27.45 -26.96
CA LEU A 33 -33.48 26.19 -27.47
C LEU A 33 -32.59 25.57 -28.56
N ALA A 34 -32.01 26.38 -29.45
CA ALA A 34 -31.10 25.89 -30.48
C ALA A 34 -29.79 25.34 -29.88
N LEU A 35 -29.22 26.00 -28.87
CA LEU A 35 -28.04 25.50 -28.14
C LEU A 35 -28.35 24.20 -27.39
N SER A 36 -29.51 24.11 -26.76
CA SER A 36 -29.92 22.90 -26.04
C SER A 36 -30.11 21.71 -26.99
N ALA A 37 -30.73 21.93 -28.15
CA ALA A 37 -30.89 20.90 -29.18
C ALA A 37 -29.54 20.45 -29.78
N ALA A 38 -28.61 21.38 -30.01
CA ALA A 38 -27.27 21.06 -30.47
C ALA A 38 -26.47 20.25 -29.44
N LEU A 39 -26.55 20.61 -28.15
CA LEU A 39 -25.88 19.87 -27.06
C LEU A 39 -26.44 18.45 -26.89
N VAL A 40 -27.76 18.26 -27.04
CA VAL A 40 -28.38 16.94 -27.01
C VAL A 40 -27.97 16.11 -28.22
N ALA A 41 -27.94 16.69 -29.41
CA ALA A 41 -27.49 16.00 -30.63
C ALA A 41 -26.00 15.59 -30.56
N ILE A 42 -25.14 16.47 -30.00
CA ILE A 42 -23.72 16.17 -29.77
C ILE A 42 -23.57 15.06 -28.72
N SER A 43 -24.32 15.11 -27.62
CA SER A 43 -24.27 14.09 -26.57
C SER A 43 -24.72 12.71 -27.10
N LEU A 44 -25.80 12.66 -27.88
CA LEU A 44 -26.26 11.43 -28.54
C LEU A 44 -25.24 10.91 -29.58
N GLY A 45 -24.63 11.81 -30.36
CA GLY A 45 -23.57 11.46 -31.31
C GLY A 45 -22.32 10.89 -30.64
N LEU A 46 -21.89 11.46 -29.51
CA LEU A 46 -20.75 10.96 -28.74
C LEU A 46 -21.01 9.59 -28.10
N THR A 47 -22.26 9.27 -27.73
CA THR A 47 -22.59 7.92 -27.22
C THR A 47 -22.60 6.84 -28.31
N LEU A 48 -22.82 7.20 -29.58
CA LEU A 48 -22.84 6.26 -30.71
C LEU A 48 -21.45 5.98 -31.31
N LEU A 49 -20.45 6.82 -31.00
CA LEU A 49 -19.06 6.63 -31.41
C LEU A 49 -18.17 6.07 -30.28
N TRP A 50 -18.70 5.82 -29.09
CA TRP A 50 -17.94 5.16 -28.04
C TRP A 50 -17.87 3.65 -28.35
N PRO A 51 -16.69 3.09 -28.65
CA PRO A 51 -16.58 1.66 -28.86
C PRO A 51 -17.01 0.97 -27.57
N ALA A 52 -17.91 -0.02 -27.68
CA ALA A 52 -18.26 -0.85 -26.54
C ALA A 52 -16.97 -1.32 -25.86
N PRO A 53 -16.84 -1.24 -24.53
CA PRO A 53 -15.67 -1.76 -23.85
C PRO A 53 -15.52 -3.21 -24.30
N ALA A 54 -14.38 -3.52 -24.92
CA ALA A 54 -14.06 -4.90 -25.26
C ALA A 54 -14.26 -5.70 -23.96
N PRO A 55 -14.89 -6.89 -24.01
CA PRO A 55 -14.90 -7.76 -22.84
C PRO A 55 -13.45 -7.86 -22.40
N SER A 56 -13.16 -7.37 -21.19
CA SER A 56 -11.85 -7.56 -20.58
C SER A 56 -11.70 -9.07 -20.59
N LEU A 57 -10.85 -9.57 -21.49
CA LEU A 57 -10.26 -10.88 -21.32
C LEU A 57 -9.61 -10.73 -19.96
N ALA A 58 -10.27 -11.25 -18.93
CA ALA A 58 -9.67 -11.39 -17.62
C ALA A 58 -8.26 -11.89 -17.89
N ALA A 59 -7.26 -11.17 -17.39
CA ALA A 59 -5.91 -11.68 -17.39
C ALA A 59 -6.03 -13.13 -16.92
N PRO A 60 -5.46 -14.11 -17.65
CA PRO A 60 -5.59 -15.49 -17.23
C PRO A 60 -5.18 -15.53 -15.76
N GLU A 61 -6.13 -15.90 -14.89
CA GLU A 61 -5.78 -16.24 -13.52
C GLU A 61 -4.61 -17.21 -13.65
N PRO A 62 -3.50 -17.00 -12.92
CA PRO A 62 -2.35 -17.89 -13.03
C PRO A 62 -2.87 -19.30 -12.84
N GLU A 63 -2.88 -20.07 -13.92
CA GLU A 63 -3.28 -21.47 -13.92
C GLU A 63 -2.47 -22.11 -12.80
N SER A 64 -3.18 -22.63 -11.81
CA SER A 64 -2.59 -23.34 -10.69
C SER A 64 -2.03 -24.66 -11.21
N VAL A 65 -0.85 -24.58 -11.84
CA VAL A 65 0.02 -25.73 -12.01
C VAL A 65 0.61 -25.99 -10.63
N GLY A 66 -0.20 -26.59 -9.77
CA GLY A 66 0.14 -26.89 -8.38
C GLY A 66 -0.67 -28.09 -7.97
N LEU A 67 -0.07 -29.27 -8.14
CA LEU A 67 -0.53 -30.53 -7.57
C LEU A 67 -0.96 -30.27 -6.12
N SER A 68 -2.24 -30.52 -5.82
CA SER A 68 -2.75 -30.64 -4.46
C SER A 68 -1.94 -31.72 -3.75
N SER A 69 -0.87 -31.30 -3.09
CA SER A 69 0.07 -32.16 -2.39
C SER A 69 -0.12 -31.95 -0.90
N ALA A 70 -0.23 -33.07 -0.18
CA ALA A 70 -0.07 -33.17 1.27
C ALA A 70 -0.72 -32.10 2.16
N GLY A 71 -1.90 -31.58 1.79
CA GLY A 71 -2.66 -30.64 2.61
C GLY A 71 -2.34 -29.15 2.42
N TYR A 72 -1.50 -28.78 1.45
CA TYR A 72 -1.39 -27.38 1.03
C TYR A 72 -2.65 -27.00 0.25
N GLY A 73 -3.45 -26.10 0.81
CA GLY A 73 -4.52 -25.42 0.08
C GLY A 73 -3.92 -24.29 -0.75
N SER A 74 -4.66 -23.78 -1.72
CA SER A 74 -4.29 -22.48 -2.27
C SER A 74 -4.82 -21.37 -1.34
N PRO A 75 -4.26 -20.15 -1.38
CA PRO A 75 -4.82 -19.01 -0.66
C PRO A 75 -6.32 -18.80 -0.88
N GLN A 76 -6.83 -19.16 -2.06
CA GLN A 76 -8.24 -19.07 -2.41
C GLN A 76 -9.12 -19.97 -1.53
N ARG A 77 -8.63 -21.12 -1.08
CA ARG A 77 -9.36 -21.98 -0.15
C ARG A 77 -9.50 -21.32 1.23
N CYS A 78 -8.45 -20.64 1.70
CA CYS A 78 -8.51 -19.89 2.95
C CYS A 78 -9.49 -18.71 2.84
N ARG A 79 -9.48 -18.02 1.68
CA ARG A 79 -10.37 -16.89 1.37
C ARG A 79 -11.86 -17.23 1.51
N GLU A 80 -12.27 -18.45 1.18
CA GLU A 80 -13.68 -18.89 1.29
C GLU A 80 -14.30 -18.63 2.67
N CYS A 81 -13.49 -18.67 3.74
CA CYS A 81 -13.91 -18.34 5.11
C CYS A 81 -13.22 -17.09 5.67
N HIS A 82 -12.03 -16.74 5.19
CA HIS A 82 -11.18 -15.64 5.68
C HIS A 82 -10.98 -14.54 4.64
N GLU A 83 -12.08 -14.03 4.07
CA GLU A 83 -12.05 -13.02 3.00
C GLU A 83 -11.28 -11.76 3.41
N GLU A 84 -11.60 -11.17 4.57
CA GLU A 84 -10.95 -9.93 5.02
C GLU A 84 -9.44 -10.10 5.23
N ILE A 85 -9.03 -11.23 5.82
CA ILE A 85 -7.63 -11.58 6.02
C ILE A 85 -6.93 -11.79 4.67
N TYR A 86 -7.57 -12.50 3.74
CA TYR A 86 -7.05 -12.69 2.40
C TYR A 86 -6.84 -11.37 1.69
N GLN A 87 -7.79 -10.44 1.79
CA GLN A 87 -7.69 -9.12 1.16
C GLN A 87 -6.57 -8.27 1.77
N ALA A 88 -6.36 -8.35 3.08
CA ALA A 88 -5.21 -7.72 3.72
C ALA A 88 -3.89 -8.32 3.22
N TRP A 89 -3.79 -9.66 3.19
CA TRP A 89 -2.56 -10.37 2.83
C TRP A 89 -2.20 -10.25 1.35
N SER A 90 -3.18 -10.29 0.44
CA SER A 90 -2.94 -10.41 -1.00
C SER A 90 -2.16 -9.24 -1.61
N HIS A 91 -2.17 -8.08 -0.95
CA HIS A 91 -1.46 -6.88 -1.38
C HIS A 91 -0.06 -6.73 -0.77
N THR A 92 0.36 -7.67 0.05
CA THR A 92 1.61 -7.57 0.80
C THR A 92 2.83 -8.05 0.01
N SER A 93 4.03 -7.73 0.52
CA SER A 93 5.28 -8.25 -0.04
C SER A 93 5.40 -9.77 0.05
N HIS A 94 4.91 -10.42 1.12
CA HIS A 94 4.89 -11.88 1.20
C HIS A 94 4.01 -12.53 0.12
N ALA A 95 2.79 -12.02 -0.10
CA ALA A 95 1.93 -12.52 -1.17
C ALA A 95 2.60 -12.37 -2.55
N ASN A 96 3.33 -11.27 -2.74
CA ASN A 96 4.02 -10.93 -3.98
C ASN A 96 5.49 -11.37 -4.02
N ALA A 97 5.96 -12.19 -3.08
CA ALA A 97 7.39 -12.44 -2.88
C ALA A 97 8.08 -13.03 -4.12
N LEU A 98 7.43 -13.95 -4.83
CA LEU A 98 7.97 -14.51 -6.09
C LEU A 98 7.70 -13.64 -7.32
N PHE A 99 6.83 -12.65 -7.17
CA PHE A 99 6.31 -11.84 -8.27
C PHE A 99 7.04 -10.51 -8.41
N ASP A 100 7.83 -10.13 -7.41
CA ASP A 100 8.68 -8.95 -7.44
C ASP A 100 9.63 -8.97 -8.67
N PRO A 101 9.64 -7.92 -9.52
CA PRO A 101 10.46 -7.88 -10.73
C PRO A 101 11.97 -7.96 -10.45
N ILE A 102 12.45 -7.38 -9.35
CA ILE A 102 13.86 -7.40 -8.97
C ILE A 102 14.23 -8.83 -8.58
N VAL A 103 13.43 -9.47 -7.74
CA VAL A 103 13.63 -10.88 -7.34
C VAL A 103 13.64 -11.79 -8.57
N ARG A 104 12.66 -11.65 -9.47
CA ARG A 104 12.60 -12.45 -10.71
C ARG A 104 13.80 -12.27 -11.61
N THR A 105 14.24 -11.02 -11.80
CA THR A 105 15.41 -10.71 -12.61
C THR A 105 16.67 -11.30 -11.98
N TYR A 106 16.83 -11.14 -10.66
CA TYR A 106 17.98 -11.66 -9.93
C TYR A 106 18.04 -13.19 -9.94
N MET A 107 16.91 -13.88 -9.74
CA MET A 107 16.85 -15.35 -9.80
C MET A 107 17.30 -15.92 -11.15
N GLN A 108 17.13 -15.18 -12.25
CA GLN A 108 17.63 -15.61 -13.57
C GLN A 108 19.16 -15.54 -13.69
N THR A 109 19.84 -14.86 -12.78
CA THR A 109 21.31 -14.74 -12.76
C THR A 109 21.99 -15.81 -11.91
N ILE A 110 21.21 -16.61 -11.16
CA ILE A 110 21.72 -17.62 -10.23
C ILE A 110 21.58 -19.00 -10.86
N GLU A 111 22.68 -19.77 -10.90
CA GLU A 111 22.70 -21.12 -11.47
C GLU A 111 21.79 -22.10 -10.71
N GLN A 112 21.62 -21.90 -9.40
CA GLN A 112 20.80 -22.72 -8.51
C GLN A 112 19.78 -21.86 -7.75
N PRO A 113 18.64 -21.50 -8.37
CA PRO A 113 17.64 -20.61 -7.75
C PRO A 113 16.86 -21.28 -6.62
N GLY A 114 17.16 -22.54 -6.28
CA GLY A 114 16.50 -23.29 -5.21
C GLY A 114 16.56 -22.57 -3.86
N GLU A 115 17.69 -21.93 -3.53
CA GLU A 115 17.82 -21.12 -2.31
C GLU A 115 16.84 -19.95 -2.27
N CYS A 116 16.51 -19.36 -3.42
CA CYS A 116 15.51 -18.30 -3.51
C CYS A 116 14.11 -18.82 -3.20
N PHE A 117 13.79 -20.04 -3.64
CA PHE A 117 12.49 -20.65 -3.37
C PHE A 117 12.27 -20.99 -1.90
N ALA A 118 13.33 -21.19 -1.12
CA ALA A 118 13.22 -21.40 0.33
C ALA A 118 12.54 -20.22 1.04
N CYS A 119 12.70 -18.99 0.51
CA CYS A 119 12.14 -17.78 1.11
C CYS A 119 10.97 -17.19 0.31
N HIS A 120 10.96 -17.33 -1.02
CA HIS A 120 10.00 -16.65 -1.91
C HIS A 120 8.83 -17.54 -2.35
N THR A 121 8.70 -18.76 -1.83
CA THR A 121 7.62 -19.70 -2.17
C THR A 121 7.07 -20.39 -0.93
N THR A 122 6.04 -21.21 -1.10
CA THR A 122 5.46 -22.00 -0.02
C THR A 122 5.58 -23.48 -0.30
N GLY A 123 5.98 -24.23 0.74
CA GLY A 123 6.17 -25.68 0.65
C GLY A 123 7.38 -26.08 -0.18
N TYR A 124 8.46 -25.28 -0.15
CA TYR A 124 9.71 -25.63 -0.83
C TYR A 124 10.37 -26.85 -0.17
N ASP A 125 10.69 -27.87 -0.96
CA ASP A 125 11.46 -29.05 -0.55
C ASP A 125 12.87 -28.98 -1.16
N THR A 126 13.88 -29.00 -0.28
CA THR A 126 15.30 -28.89 -0.67
C THR A 126 15.83 -30.14 -1.36
N ASN A 127 15.19 -31.30 -1.20
CA ASN A 127 15.64 -32.56 -1.82
C ASN A 127 15.20 -32.63 -3.29
N SER A 128 13.95 -32.25 -3.58
CA SER A 128 13.41 -32.24 -4.93
C SER A 128 13.62 -30.90 -5.65
N GLY A 129 13.91 -29.83 -4.92
CA GLY A 129 14.01 -28.47 -5.45
C GLY A 129 12.68 -27.92 -5.96
N GLN A 130 11.55 -28.44 -5.47
CA GLN A 130 10.20 -28.07 -5.91
C GLN A 130 9.49 -27.32 -4.78
N PHE A 131 8.56 -26.44 -5.14
CA PHE A 131 7.65 -25.79 -4.21
C PHE A 131 6.20 -26.11 -4.57
N VAL A 132 5.27 -25.88 -3.63
CA VAL A 132 3.85 -26.18 -3.85
C VAL A 132 3.10 -24.96 -4.37
N LEU A 133 3.38 -23.77 -3.83
CA LEU A 133 2.71 -22.52 -4.22
C LEU A 133 3.72 -21.39 -4.44
N ALA A 134 3.46 -20.57 -5.46
CA ALA A 134 4.23 -19.37 -5.71
C ALA A 134 3.91 -18.27 -4.68
N GLY A 135 4.94 -17.60 -4.16
CA GLY A 135 4.81 -16.60 -3.10
C GLY A 135 4.76 -17.22 -1.70
N VAL A 136 4.82 -16.36 -0.68
CA VAL A 136 4.68 -16.76 0.73
C VAL A 136 3.19 -16.68 1.08
N THR A 137 2.53 -17.84 1.05
CA THR A 137 1.09 -18.01 1.25
C THR A 137 0.72 -18.32 2.70
N CYS A 138 -0.57 -18.48 2.97
CA CYS A 138 -1.11 -18.80 4.29
C CYS A 138 -0.35 -19.96 4.95
N GLU A 139 -0.13 -21.05 4.22
CA GLU A 139 0.54 -22.26 4.71
C GLU A 139 2.05 -22.11 4.93
N ALA A 140 2.68 -21.02 4.48
CA ALA A 140 4.08 -20.75 4.82
C ALA A 140 4.24 -20.50 6.33
N CYS A 141 3.26 -19.84 6.94
CA CYS A 141 3.25 -19.53 8.37
C CYS A 141 2.39 -20.51 9.17
N HIS A 142 1.20 -20.85 8.65
CA HIS A 142 0.26 -21.73 9.35
C HIS A 142 0.56 -23.22 9.16
N GLY A 143 1.45 -23.57 8.22
CA GLY A 143 1.65 -24.94 7.76
C GLY A 143 0.48 -25.46 6.91
N PRO A 144 0.55 -26.72 6.45
CA PRO A 144 -0.51 -27.33 5.64
C PRO A 144 -1.84 -27.37 6.39
N TYR A 145 -2.94 -27.16 5.66
CA TYR A 145 -4.30 -27.23 6.20
C TYR A 145 -4.52 -28.52 7.00
N ARG A 146 -5.15 -28.38 8.17
CA ARG A 146 -5.46 -29.49 9.08
C ARG A 146 -6.99 -29.67 9.19
N PRO A 147 -7.51 -30.90 9.12
CA PRO A 147 -8.95 -31.16 9.26
C PRO A 147 -9.57 -30.72 10.59
N GLN A 148 -8.75 -30.52 11.63
CA GLN A 148 -9.18 -30.01 12.93
C GLN A 148 -9.58 -28.53 12.89
N HIS A 149 -9.21 -27.80 11.83
CA HIS A 149 -9.67 -26.44 11.60
C HIS A 149 -11.07 -26.46 10.95
N PRO A 150 -12.09 -25.77 11.52
CA PRO A 150 -11.98 -24.59 12.39
C PRO A 150 -12.08 -24.81 13.91
N GLN A 151 -12.26 -26.04 14.39
CA GLN A 151 -12.37 -26.31 15.83
C GLN A 151 -11.07 -25.95 16.58
N GLU A 152 -9.93 -26.13 15.91
CA GLU A 152 -8.63 -25.64 16.35
C GLU A 152 -8.13 -24.56 15.37
N SER A 153 -7.62 -23.45 15.92
CA SER A 153 -7.01 -22.40 15.11
C SER A 153 -5.71 -22.89 14.50
N MET A 154 -5.47 -22.54 13.24
CA MET A 154 -4.16 -22.73 12.62
C MET A 154 -3.15 -21.79 13.29
N ALA A 155 -2.25 -22.32 14.12
CA ALA A 155 -1.23 -21.51 14.79
C ALA A 155 -0.02 -21.26 13.89
N ILE A 156 0.74 -20.20 14.19
CA ILE A 156 2.06 -19.94 13.62
C ILE A 156 3.12 -20.12 14.72
N ALA A 157 4.33 -20.49 14.34
CA ALA A 157 5.45 -20.46 15.29
C ALA A 157 5.77 -19.00 15.64
N THR A 158 5.78 -18.68 16.93
CA THR A 158 6.04 -17.31 17.42
C THR A 158 7.51 -17.06 17.74
N SER A 159 8.39 -18.03 17.48
CA SER A 159 9.82 -17.87 17.68
C SER A 159 10.39 -16.88 16.66
N PRO A 160 11.30 -15.97 17.06
CA PRO A 160 12.07 -15.14 16.13
C PRO A 160 12.80 -15.96 15.05
N ASP A 161 13.20 -17.20 15.35
CA ASP A 161 13.82 -18.12 14.39
C ASP A 161 12.92 -18.43 13.19
N PHE A 162 11.60 -18.45 13.40
CA PHE A 162 10.64 -18.71 12.33
C PHE A 162 10.70 -17.63 11.25
N CYS A 163 10.68 -16.35 11.65
CA CYS A 163 10.80 -15.24 10.70
C CYS A 163 12.22 -15.14 10.13
N GLY A 164 13.23 -15.42 10.96
CA GLY A 164 14.64 -15.33 10.61
C GLY A 164 15.16 -16.41 9.67
N SER A 165 14.37 -17.45 9.39
CA SER A 165 14.73 -18.43 8.34
C SER A 165 14.83 -17.76 6.96
N CYS A 166 14.10 -16.65 6.76
CA CYS A 166 14.15 -15.84 5.56
C CYS A 166 14.75 -14.45 5.85
N HIS A 167 14.36 -13.82 6.97
CA HIS A 167 14.82 -12.48 7.36
C HIS A 167 16.08 -12.53 8.25
N ALA A 168 17.13 -13.20 7.78
CA ALA A 168 18.34 -13.47 8.57
C ALA A 168 19.04 -12.20 9.09
N THR A 169 19.17 -11.17 8.23
CA THR A 169 19.77 -9.88 8.61
C THR A 169 18.95 -9.19 9.68
N THR A 170 17.64 -9.08 9.48
CA THR A 170 16.71 -8.49 10.45
C THR A 170 16.76 -9.21 11.79
N LYS A 171 16.78 -10.55 11.78
CA LYS A 171 16.92 -11.34 13.00
C LYS A 171 18.23 -11.03 13.72
N THR A 172 19.34 -11.00 13.01
CA THR A 172 20.67 -10.70 13.58
C THR A 172 20.72 -9.31 14.19
N GLU A 173 20.16 -8.30 13.50
CA GLU A 173 20.04 -6.94 14.04
C GLU A 173 19.18 -6.92 15.31
N TRP A 174 18.01 -7.55 15.28
CA TRP A 174 17.09 -7.62 16.42
C TRP A 174 17.71 -8.33 17.63
N GLU A 175 18.43 -9.44 17.42
CA GLU A 175 19.13 -10.17 18.49
C GLU A 175 20.17 -9.30 19.21
N SER A 176 20.83 -8.40 18.47
CA SER A 176 21.80 -7.47 19.06
C SER A 176 21.15 -6.36 19.90
N SER A 177 19.86 -6.08 19.68
CA SER A 177 19.13 -5.00 20.35
C SER A 177 18.69 -5.37 21.77
N ASN A 178 18.34 -4.36 22.57
CA ASN A 178 17.74 -4.58 23.88
C ASN A 178 16.40 -5.33 23.78
N HIS A 179 15.61 -5.09 22.72
CA HIS A 179 14.34 -5.80 22.50
C HIS A 179 14.56 -7.30 22.35
N GLY A 180 15.58 -7.70 21.58
CA GLY A 180 15.96 -9.10 21.45
C GLY A 180 16.44 -9.72 22.76
N GLN A 181 17.27 -8.98 23.50
CA GLN A 181 17.82 -9.45 24.79
C GLN A 181 16.75 -9.65 25.87
N VAL A 182 15.67 -8.87 25.87
CA VAL A 182 14.56 -9.00 26.84
C VAL A 182 13.38 -9.84 26.31
N GLY A 183 13.49 -10.38 25.10
CA GLY A 183 12.54 -11.35 24.55
C GLY A 183 11.27 -10.77 23.94
N VAL A 184 11.29 -9.51 23.48
CA VAL A 184 10.19 -8.94 22.67
C VAL A 184 10.23 -9.57 21.29
N ILE A 185 9.21 -10.33 20.91
CA ILE A 185 9.16 -11.09 19.66
C ILE A 185 8.64 -10.23 18.50
N CYS A 186 8.90 -10.67 17.26
CA CYS A 186 8.50 -9.94 16.06
C CYS A 186 6.99 -9.60 16.02
N LEU A 187 6.16 -10.53 16.50
CA LEU A 187 4.70 -10.41 16.52
C LEU A 187 4.17 -9.45 17.60
N ASP A 188 5.01 -9.00 18.55
CA ASP A 188 4.62 -7.96 19.50
C ASP A 188 4.50 -6.59 18.79
N CYS A 189 5.28 -6.41 17.73
CA CYS A 189 5.31 -5.19 16.92
C CYS A 189 4.58 -5.32 15.58
N HIS A 190 4.62 -6.49 14.93
CA HIS A 190 4.10 -6.68 13.57
C HIS A 190 2.73 -7.38 13.53
N GLU A 191 1.90 -6.97 12.57
CA GLU A 191 0.71 -7.69 12.13
C GLU A 191 1.02 -8.41 10.81
N VAL A 192 0.98 -9.75 10.83
CA VAL A 192 1.49 -10.58 9.73
C VAL A 192 0.56 -10.63 8.53
N HIS A 193 -0.73 -10.39 8.73
CA HIS A 193 -1.70 -10.39 7.64
C HIS A 193 -1.60 -9.11 6.79
N THR A 194 -1.21 -7.99 7.39
CA THR A 194 -1.07 -6.71 6.69
C THR A 194 0.39 -6.37 6.37
N GLN A 195 1.35 -7.02 7.03
CA GLN A 195 2.77 -6.65 7.03
C GLN A 195 3.03 -5.20 7.46
N HIS A 196 2.13 -4.66 8.28
CA HIS A 196 2.32 -3.40 8.98
C HIS A 196 2.65 -3.67 10.46
N THR A 197 2.97 -2.61 11.18
CA THR A 197 3.03 -2.66 12.65
C THR A 197 1.62 -2.75 13.23
N ARG A 198 1.48 -3.34 14.43
CA ARG A 198 0.18 -3.56 15.10
C ARG A 198 -0.59 -2.27 15.39
N THR A 199 0.12 -1.16 15.59
CA THR A 199 -0.44 0.19 15.51
C THR A 199 0.18 0.92 14.33
N SER A 200 -0.47 1.95 13.81
CA SER A 200 0.18 2.77 12.79
C SER A 200 1.47 3.40 13.36
N ALA A 201 2.50 3.51 12.51
CA ALA A 201 3.78 4.14 12.90
C ALA A 201 3.63 5.64 13.24
N VAL A 202 2.59 6.28 12.71
CA VAL A 202 2.29 7.71 12.91
C VAL A 202 1.73 7.98 14.31
N GLU A 203 1.01 7.02 14.88
CA GLU A 203 0.38 7.18 16.19
C GLU A 203 1.37 7.04 17.36
N GLN A 204 2.62 6.64 17.10
CA GLN A 204 3.71 6.44 18.10
C GLN A 204 3.33 5.52 19.28
N THR A 205 2.12 4.96 19.24
CA THR A 205 1.46 4.34 20.38
C THR A 205 2.09 2.99 20.67
N LEU A 206 2.51 2.24 19.64
CA LEU A 206 3.20 0.96 19.79
C LEU A 206 4.40 1.06 20.74
N CYS A 207 5.30 2.02 20.51
CA CYS A 207 6.50 2.19 21.31
C CYS A 207 6.16 2.71 22.71
N ALA A 208 5.20 3.65 22.79
CA ALA A 208 4.77 4.25 24.05
C ALA A 208 4.05 3.28 24.99
N LEU A 209 3.60 2.10 24.54
CA LEU A 209 3.06 1.07 25.44
C LEU A 209 4.09 0.63 26.50
N CYS A 210 5.38 0.62 26.14
CA CYS A 210 6.48 0.27 27.05
C CYS A 210 7.40 1.45 27.37
N HIS A 211 7.68 2.33 26.40
CA HIS A 211 8.64 3.45 26.52
C HIS A 211 7.98 4.78 26.95
N GLN A 212 7.14 4.75 27.98
CA GLN A 212 6.38 5.94 28.43
C GLN A 212 7.28 7.08 28.94
N ALA A 213 8.45 6.76 29.49
CA ALA A 213 9.38 7.75 30.03
C ALA A 213 10.25 8.41 28.94
N GLU A 214 10.50 7.70 27.84
CA GLU A 214 11.55 8.08 26.89
C GLU A 214 11.11 9.16 25.91
N ILE A 215 9.81 9.41 25.81
CA ILE A 215 9.23 10.46 24.95
C ILE A 215 9.42 11.89 25.49
N GLN A 216 9.97 12.06 26.70
CA GLN A 216 10.09 13.38 27.34
C GLN A 216 11.41 14.10 27.06
N GLY A 217 12.37 13.45 26.40
CA GLY A 217 13.66 14.06 26.06
C GLY A 217 13.53 15.18 25.02
N GLU A 218 14.45 16.16 25.07
CA GLU A 218 14.42 17.34 24.19
C GLU A 218 14.38 16.97 22.69
N VAL A 219 15.19 16.00 22.27
CA VAL A 219 15.20 15.48 20.89
C VAL A 219 13.83 14.90 20.50
N HIS A 220 13.22 14.08 21.37
CA HIS A 220 11.90 13.51 21.10
C HIS A 220 10.82 14.60 21.04
N THR A 221 10.79 15.53 22.00
CA THR A 221 9.75 16.57 22.04
C THR A 221 9.79 17.53 20.84
N GLN A 222 10.98 17.83 20.31
CA GLN A 222 11.13 18.71 19.14
C GLN A 222 10.77 18.00 17.83
N HIS A 223 10.94 16.69 17.73
CA HIS A 223 10.69 15.93 16.50
C HIS A 223 9.36 15.17 16.51
N ALA A 224 8.76 14.89 17.66
CA ALA A 224 7.54 14.07 17.78
C ALA A 224 6.32 14.65 17.07
N ALA A 225 6.34 15.96 16.73
CA ALA A 225 5.30 16.61 15.95
C ALA A 225 5.36 16.27 14.45
N GLU A 226 6.52 15.90 13.92
CA GLU A 226 6.76 15.70 12.48
C GLU A 226 7.27 14.29 12.16
N LEU A 227 7.95 13.63 13.09
CA LEU A 227 8.59 12.33 12.92
C LEU A 227 8.09 11.33 13.97
N GLY A 228 7.84 10.09 13.52
CA GLY A 228 7.59 8.95 14.41
C GLY A 228 8.88 8.28 14.88
N CYS A 229 8.79 7.43 15.91
CA CYS A 229 9.95 6.78 16.54
C CYS A 229 10.82 6.02 15.52
N ILE A 230 10.18 5.31 14.58
CA ILE A 230 10.87 4.48 13.59
C ILE A 230 11.69 5.28 12.57
N ALA A 231 11.43 6.59 12.42
CA ALA A 231 12.18 7.45 11.49
C ALA A 231 13.65 7.61 11.89
N CYS A 232 13.97 7.49 13.18
CA CYS A 232 15.35 7.54 13.67
C CYS A 232 15.81 6.20 14.24
N HIS A 233 14.91 5.42 14.83
CA HIS A 233 15.27 4.17 15.49
C HIS A 233 15.29 2.96 14.55
N LEU A 234 14.56 2.96 13.44
CA LEU A 234 14.54 1.87 12.45
C LEU A 234 14.87 2.39 11.04
N ASP A 235 15.75 3.38 10.98
CA ASP A 235 16.19 3.92 9.69
C ASP A 235 17.00 2.89 8.90
N ARG A 236 16.93 3.00 7.58
CA ARG A 236 17.56 2.05 6.65
C ARG A 236 18.49 2.85 5.75
N PRO A 237 19.74 2.39 5.52
CA PRO A 237 20.62 3.05 4.57
C PRO A 237 20.00 3.06 3.17
N ASP A 238 20.15 4.18 2.46
CA ASP A 238 19.58 4.40 1.11
C ASP A 238 20.09 3.40 0.07
N GLU A 239 21.32 2.88 0.25
CA GLU A 239 21.85 1.81 -0.58
C GLU A 239 21.41 0.46 -0.02
N ILE A 240 20.52 -0.19 -0.76
CA ILE A 240 20.11 -1.58 -0.58
C ILE A 240 20.93 -2.42 -1.58
N PRO A 241 22.03 -3.10 -1.16
CA PRO A 241 22.60 -4.14 -1.99
C PRO A 241 21.51 -5.16 -2.32
N VAL A 242 21.29 -5.44 -3.61
CA VAL A 242 20.31 -6.43 -4.12
C VAL A 242 20.75 -7.87 -3.80
N LYS A 243 21.24 -8.12 -2.59
CA LYS A 243 21.79 -9.40 -2.13
C LYS A 243 21.11 -9.96 -0.89
N GLY A 244 19.90 -9.50 -0.54
CA GLY A 244 19.18 -10.00 0.65
C GLY A 244 19.82 -9.61 1.99
N ASP A 245 21.05 -9.12 2.00
CA ASP A 245 21.84 -8.74 3.19
C ASP A 245 21.74 -7.24 3.55
N SER A 246 20.70 -6.55 3.08
CA SER A 246 20.58 -5.12 3.36
C SER A 246 20.20 -4.88 4.82
N ALA A 247 20.84 -3.89 5.44
CA ALA A 247 20.50 -3.46 6.78
C ALA A 247 19.01 -3.06 6.84
N THR A 248 18.36 -3.44 7.94
CA THR A 248 16.91 -3.25 8.11
C THR A 248 16.55 -2.34 9.28
N GLY A 249 17.54 -1.82 9.99
CA GLY A 249 17.35 -0.88 11.09
C GLY A 249 16.86 -1.54 12.39
N HIS A 250 16.79 -2.87 12.46
CA HIS A 250 16.21 -3.58 13.60
C HIS A 250 17.17 -3.72 14.80
N SER A 251 18.27 -2.96 14.82
CA SER A 251 19.07 -2.75 16.03
C SER A 251 18.48 -1.67 16.94
N PHE A 252 17.45 -0.94 16.48
CA PHE A 252 16.75 0.13 17.20
C PHE A 252 17.65 1.33 17.58
N THR A 253 18.86 1.39 17.01
CA THR A 253 19.88 2.35 17.40
C THR A 253 19.80 3.61 16.53
N ALA A 254 19.49 4.74 17.14
CA ALA A 254 19.65 6.05 16.51
C ALA A 254 21.14 6.42 16.52
N THR A 255 21.71 6.54 15.32
CA THR A 255 23.08 6.96 15.03
C THR A 255 23.12 8.42 14.57
N ARG A 256 24.33 8.97 14.45
CA ARG A 256 24.55 10.32 13.94
C ARG A 256 24.10 10.48 12.48
N ASP A 257 24.17 9.42 11.69
CA ASP A 257 23.85 9.47 10.26
C ASP A 257 22.34 9.71 10.05
N ASN A 258 21.50 9.24 10.97
CA ASN A 258 20.07 9.53 10.96
C ASN A 258 19.78 11.03 11.10
N CYS A 259 20.58 11.74 11.90
CA CYS A 259 20.47 13.19 12.02
C CYS A 259 20.90 13.87 10.71
N TYR A 260 22.00 13.40 10.10
CA TYR A 260 22.52 13.98 8.87
C TYR A 260 21.63 13.73 7.65
N ALA A 261 20.77 12.72 7.65
CA ALA A 261 19.76 12.55 6.61
C ALA A 261 18.89 13.80 6.40
N CYS A 262 18.63 14.58 7.45
CA CYS A 262 17.84 15.83 7.38
C CYS A 262 18.62 17.10 7.73
N HIS A 263 19.78 16.96 8.38
CA HIS A 263 20.60 18.08 8.87
C HIS A 263 21.96 18.19 8.19
N SER A 264 22.17 17.54 7.03
CA SER A 264 23.44 17.55 6.28
C SER A 264 23.87 18.91 5.72
N GLU A 265 22.94 19.87 5.55
CA GLU A 265 23.22 21.20 4.98
C GLU A 265 22.90 22.39 5.92
N LYS A 266 22.90 22.20 7.25
CA LYS A 266 22.70 23.30 8.21
C LYS A 266 24.00 23.82 8.82
#